data_AF-A0A2T1NM08-F1
#
_entry.id   AF-A0A2T1NM08-F1
#
_cell.length_a   1.000
_cell.length_b   1.000
_cell.length_c   1.000
_cell.angle_alpha   90.00
_cell.angle_beta   90.00
_cell.angle_gamma   90.00
#
_symmetry.space_group_name_H-M   'P 1'
#
loop_
_entity.id
_entity.type
_entity.pdbx_description
1 polymer ?
#
loop_
_entity_poly.entity_id
_entity_poly.type
_entity_poly.pdbx_seq_one_letter_code
_entity_poly.pdbx_strand_id
1 'polypeptide(L)'
;MKNLKLFLFAIGAYLFLSSCCTTKVVYCTDNRPVTYPKNQKCALKAYKESVAGFEVNLESTIQDIIEIGSLTVGSEPKLLREKLNNESARHQDALKASFIALSTDPCMNSERHYKLVESINKRNYDLQELRAKLENNGLETVKNYLYERGKIEGKAMKEIIDSLKNYYGINTKYPETLDELNVNNAILTLGESRLDYKMTNEKTFVLKFAGEDYALGTEDDKIYKGTNDLIQ
;
A
#
# COMPACT_ATOMS: atom_id res chain seq x y z
N MET A 1 -27.76 -49.97 -9.71
CA MET A 1 -26.50 -49.20 -9.51
C MET A 1 -26.17 -48.18 -10.61
N LYS A 2 -26.92 -48.07 -11.73
CA LYS A 2 -26.65 -47.03 -12.76
C LYS A 2 -27.12 -45.62 -12.36
N ASN A 3 -28.16 -45.53 -11.53
CA ASN A 3 -28.76 -44.23 -11.14
C ASN A 3 -27.99 -43.49 -10.02
N LEU A 4 -27.10 -44.18 -9.30
CA LEU A 4 -26.28 -43.57 -8.23
C LEU A 4 -25.10 -42.76 -8.82
N LYS A 5 -24.54 -43.22 -9.96
CA LYS A 5 -23.47 -42.51 -10.67
C LYS A 5 -23.97 -41.22 -11.32
N LEU A 6 -25.23 -41.20 -11.79
CA LEU A 6 -25.84 -40.01 -12.37
C LEU A 6 -26.11 -38.93 -11.29
N PHE A 7 -26.51 -39.35 -10.09
CA PHE A 7 -26.79 -38.43 -8.97
C PHE A 7 -25.51 -37.79 -8.40
N LEU A 8 -24.40 -38.56 -8.32
CA LEU A 8 -23.09 -38.03 -7.90
C LEU A 8 -22.48 -37.06 -8.93
N PHE A 9 -22.71 -37.28 -10.23
CA PHE A 9 -22.27 -36.36 -11.28
C PHE A 9 -23.06 -35.03 -11.26
N ALA A 10 -24.36 -35.09 -10.94
CA ALA A 10 -25.21 -33.90 -10.84
C ALA A 10 -24.85 -33.01 -9.62
N ILE A 11 -24.49 -33.62 -8.48
CA ILE A 11 -24.04 -32.87 -7.28
C ILE A 11 -22.65 -32.27 -7.50
N GLY A 12 -21.76 -32.99 -8.20
CA GLY A 12 -20.45 -32.48 -8.60
C GLY A 12 -20.56 -31.23 -9.48
N ALA A 13 -21.42 -31.25 -10.51
CA ALA A 13 -21.64 -30.12 -11.40
C ALA A 13 -22.28 -28.89 -10.69
N TYR A 14 -23.15 -29.11 -9.71
CA TYR A 14 -23.77 -28.02 -8.94
C TYR A 14 -22.77 -27.31 -8.01
N LEU A 15 -21.78 -28.04 -7.48
CA LEU A 15 -20.68 -27.45 -6.71
C LEU A 15 -19.72 -26.62 -7.58
N PHE A 16 -19.48 -27.01 -8.84
CA PHE A 16 -18.68 -26.22 -9.78
C PHE A 16 -19.38 -24.93 -10.25
N LEU A 17 -20.70 -24.92 -10.38
CA LEU A 17 -21.46 -23.71 -10.78
C LEU A 17 -21.63 -22.68 -9.65
N SER A 18 -21.36 -23.05 -8.39
CA SER A 18 -21.42 -22.13 -7.24
C SER A 18 -20.16 -21.28 -7.01
N SER A 19 -19.16 -21.40 -7.90
CA SER A 19 -17.84 -20.71 -7.80
C SER A 19 -17.74 -19.41 -8.62
N CYS A 20 -18.81 -19.01 -9.33
CA CYS A 20 -18.80 -17.77 -10.09
C CYS A 20 -18.94 -16.59 -9.12
N CYS A 21 -17.80 -16.00 -8.72
CA CYS A 21 -17.79 -14.74 -7.99
C CYS A 21 -18.35 -13.66 -8.91
N THR A 22 -19.56 -13.18 -8.64
CA THR A 22 -20.22 -12.14 -9.42
C THR A 22 -19.88 -10.76 -8.88
N THR A 23 -19.54 -9.83 -9.77
CA THR A 23 -19.53 -8.40 -9.47
C THR A 23 -20.96 -7.85 -9.48
N LYS A 24 -21.19 -6.78 -8.73
CA LYS A 24 -22.43 -6.01 -8.71
C LYS A 24 -22.13 -4.58 -9.10
N VAL A 25 -23.13 -3.88 -9.62
CA VAL A 25 -23.09 -2.43 -9.83
C VAL A 25 -24.05 -1.78 -8.83
N VAL A 26 -23.61 -0.73 -8.18
CA VAL A 26 -24.47 0.18 -7.41
C VAL A 26 -24.31 1.59 -7.96
N TYR A 27 -25.38 2.38 -7.89
CA TYR A 27 -25.32 3.80 -8.20
C TYR A 27 -25.23 4.57 -6.88
N CYS A 28 -24.19 5.38 -6.74
CA CYS A 28 -23.99 6.21 -5.56
C CYS A 28 -24.89 7.46 -5.61
N THR A 29 -24.92 8.23 -4.52
CA THR A 29 -25.78 9.43 -4.40
C THR A 29 -25.46 10.52 -5.43
N ASP A 30 -24.26 10.48 -6.00
CA ASP A 30 -23.76 11.31 -7.11
C ASP A 30 -24.10 10.72 -8.50
N ASN A 31 -24.94 9.68 -8.59
CA ASN A 31 -25.24 8.89 -9.79
C ASN A 31 -24.03 8.16 -10.42
N ARG A 32 -22.89 8.09 -9.73
CA ARG A 32 -21.73 7.36 -10.23
C ARG A 32 -21.96 5.84 -10.12
N PRO A 33 -21.82 5.08 -11.21
CA PRO A 33 -21.85 3.62 -11.13
C PRO A 33 -20.55 3.11 -10.52
N VAL A 34 -20.66 2.24 -9.51
CA VAL A 34 -19.52 1.57 -8.88
C VAL A 34 -19.70 0.06 -9.00
N THR A 35 -18.73 -0.58 -9.65
CA THR A 35 -18.64 -2.04 -9.74
C THR A 35 -17.84 -2.58 -8.56
N TYR A 36 -18.40 -3.56 -7.84
CA TYR A 36 -17.78 -4.13 -6.65
C TYR A 36 -18.00 -5.64 -6.51
N PRO A 37 -17.13 -6.37 -5.79
CA PRO A 37 -17.35 -7.77 -5.48
C PRO A 37 -18.56 -7.94 -4.56
N LYS A 38 -19.49 -8.84 -4.91
CA LYS A 38 -20.77 -9.00 -4.17
C LYS A 38 -20.64 -9.28 -2.67
N ASN A 39 -19.55 -9.90 -2.23
CA ASN A 39 -19.30 -10.28 -0.84
C ASN A 39 -17.80 -10.45 -0.59
N GLN A 40 -17.41 -10.60 0.67
CA GLN A 40 -16.03 -10.77 1.09
C GLN A 40 -15.31 -11.96 0.41
N LYS A 41 -16.00 -13.08 0.16
CA LYS A 41 -15.42 -14.23 -0.57
C LYS A 41 -15.06 -13.84 -2.01
N CYS A 42 -15.94 -13.10 -2.69
CA CYS A 42 -15.70 -12.57 -4.02
C CYS A 42 -14.59 -11.51 -4.01
N ALA A 43 -14.54 -10.67 -2.96
CA ALA A 43 -13.51 -9.66 -2.79
C ALA A 43 -12.12 -10.28 -2.64
N LEU A 44 -12.00 -11.33 -1.83
CA LEU A 44 -10.75 -12.09 -1.68
C LEU A 44 -10.34 -12.79 -2.98
N LYS A 45 -11.30 -13.27 -3.79
CA LYS A 45 -11.00 -13.85 -5.09
C LYS A 45 -10.53 -12.79 -6.09
N ALA A 46 -11.24 -11.67 -6.19
CA ALA A 46 -10.86 -10.54 -7.05
C ALA A 46 -9.50 -9.96 -6.66
N TYR A 47 -9.21 -9.87 -5.35
CA TYR A 47 -7.89 -9.56 -4.82
C TYR A 47 -6.84 -10.55 -5.32
N LYS A 48 -7.05 -11.87 -5.15
CA LYS A 48 -6.09 -12.90 -5.58
C LYS A 48 -5.85 -12.86 -7.08
N GLU A 49 -6.87 -12.63 -7.89
CA GLU A 49 -6.74 -12.50 -9.35
C GLU A 49 -5.97 -11.23 -9.72
N SER A 50 -6.18 -10.13 -9.00
CA SER A 50 -5.45 -8.87 -9.20
C SER A 50 -4.00 -9.00 -8.77
N VAL A 51 -3.72 -9.60 -7.61
CA VAL A 51 -2.38 -9.87 -7.09
C VAL A 51 -1.64 -10.93 -7.89
N ALA A 52 -2.29 -11.93 -8.46
CA ALA A 52 -1.65 -12.85 -9.39
C ALA A 52 -1.07 -12.10 -10.62
N GLY A 53 -1.69 -10.99 -11.04
CA GLY A 53 -1.12 -10.09 -12.05
C GLY A 53 0.06 -9.24 -11.54
N PHE A 54 0.14 -8.97 -10.23
CA PHE A 54 1.27 -8.30 -9.57
C PHE A 54 2.43 -9.26 -9.24
N GLU A 55 2.14 -10.54 -8.94
CA GLU A 55 3.11 -11.58 -8.59
C GLU A 55 3.99 -11.99 -9.78
N VAL A 56 3.58 -11.73 -11.02
CA VAL A 56 4.46 -11.90 -12.19
C VAL A 56 5.35 -10.67 -12.37
N ASN A 57 6.23 -10.44 -11.39
CA ASN A 57 7.63 -10.07 -11.62
C ASN A 57 8.30 -9.59 -10.35
N LEU A 58 7.62 -9.21 -9.26
CA LEU A 58 8.34 -8.60 -8.14
C LEU A 58 9.26 -9.59 -7.41
N GLU A 59 8.79 -10.81 -7.13
CA GLU A 59 9.62 -11.83 -6.47
C GLU A 59 10.75 -12.34 -7.39
N SER A 60 10.47 -12.55 -8.68
CA SER A 60 11.50 -12.86 -9.69
C SER A 60 12.48 -11.69 -9.87
N THR A 61 12.01 -10.45 -9.86
CA THR A 61 12.84 -9.24 -9.92
C THR A 61 13.75 -9.19 -8.70
N ILE A 62 13.23 -9.43 -7.51
CA ILE A 62 14.01 -9.47 -6.28
C ILE A 62 15.04 -10.60 -6.32
N GLN A 63 14.67 -11.77 -6.83
CA GLN A 63 15.57 -12.91 -6.97
C GLN A 63 16.70 -12.65 -7.98
N ASP A 64 16.38 -12.06 -9.13
CA ASP A 64 17.36 -11.67 -10.14
C ASP A 64 18.29 -10.56 -9.62
N ILE A 65 17.76 -9.59 -8.88
CA ILE A 65 18.53 -8.55 -8.17
C ILE A 65 19.52 -9.18 -7.19
N ILE A 66 19.14 -10.26 -6.51
CA ILE A 66 20.01 -10.99 -5.58
C ILE A 66 21.08 -11.77 -6.33
N GLU A 67 20.74 -12.46 -7.41
CA GLU A 67 21.71 -13.23 -8.20
C GLU A 67 22.79 -12.31 -8.78
N ILE A 68 22.39 -11.14 -9.30
CA ILE A 68 23.30 -10.11 -9.82
C ILE A 68 24.09 -9.43 -8.68
N GLY A 69 23.42 -9.07 -7.58
CA GLY A 69 24.03 -8.35 -6.47
C GLY A 69 24.95 -9.20 -5.59
N SER A 70 24.64 -10.47 -5.37
CA SER A 70 25.43 -11.39 -4.53
C SER A 70 26.78 -11.78 -5.15
N LEU A 71 26.89 -11.71 -6.48
CA LEU A 71 28.14 -11.96 -7.20
C LEU A 71 29.18 -10.83 -7.04
N THR A 72 28.78 -9.64 -6.56
CA THR A 72 29.66 -8.45 -6.52
C THR A 72 29.60 -7.61 -5.24
N VAL A 73 28.59 -7.73 -4.37
CA VAL A 73 28.29 -6.71 -3.35
C VAL A 73 27.80 -7.33 -2.03
N GLY A 74 28.35 -6.86 -0.90
CA GLY A 74 28.07 -7.34 0.47
C GLY A 74 26.63 -7.20 1.00
N SER A 75 26.40 -6.41 2.06
CA SER A 75 25.10 -6.39 2.79
C SER A 75 23.99 -5.52 2.16
N GLU A 76 24.32 -4.63 1.22
CA GLU A 76 23.37 -3.68 0.61
C GLU A 76 22.26 -4.34 -0.25
N PRO A 77 22.53 -5.40 -1.04
CA PRO A 77 21.48 -6.14 -1.76
C PRO A 77 20.51 -6.88 -0.82
N LYS A 78 20.99 -7.35 0.34
CA LYS A 78 20.13 -7.98 1.36
C LYS A 78 19.16 -6.96 1.95
N LEU A 79 19.64 -5.75 2.23
CA LEU A 79 18.80 -4.65 2.72
C LEU A 79 17.77 -4.24 1.67
N LEU A 80 18.16 -4.13 0.39
CA LEU A 80 17.21 -3.85 -0.70
C LEU A 80 16.15 -4.96 -0.82
N ARG A 81 16.53 -6.24 -0.71
CA ARG A 81 15.61 -7.39 -0.71
C ARG A 81 14.58 -7.28 0.39
N GLU A 82 15.02 -7.09 1.64
CA GLU A 82 14.12 -7.00 2.79
C GLU A 82 13.14 -5.83 2.63
N LYS A 83 13.61 -4.70 2.12
CA LYS A 83 12.78 -3.53 1.82
C LYS A 83 11.72 -3.81 0.75
N LEU A 84 12.11 -4.40 -0.38
CA LEU A 84 11.20 -4.71 -1.47
C LEU A 84 10.17 -5.79 -1.09
N ASN A 85 10.58 -6.79 -0.30
CA ASN A 85 9.68 -7.80 0.25
C ASN A 85 8.65 -7.20 1.22
N ASN A 86 9.11 -6.34 2.13
CA ASN A 86 8.23 -5.68 3.10
C ASN A 86 7.23 -4.74 2.40
N GLU A 87 7.68 -4.03 1.37
CA GLU A 87 6.82 -3.17 0.56
C GLU A 87 5.77 -3.99 -0.22
N SER A 88 6.19 -5.10 -0.83
CA SER A 88 5.29 -6.05 -1.51
C SER A 88 4.19 -6.56 -0.59
N ALA A 89 4.57 -7.09 0.58
CA ALA A 89 3.64 -7.65 1.56
C ALA A 89 2.59 -6.62 2.01
N ARG A 90 3.01 -5.36 2.19
CA ARG A 90 2.11 -4.27 2.59
C ARG A 90 1.15 -3.87 1.48
N HIS A 91 1.63 -3.78 0.24
CA HIS A 91 0.75 -3.49 -0.89
C HIS A 91 -0.27 -4.60 -1.07
N GLN A 92 0.11 -5.87 -0.87
CA GLN A 92 -0.81 -7.00 -0.85
C GLN A 92 -1.86 -6.84 0.25
N ASP A 93 -1.47 -6.53 1.48
CA ASP A 93 -2.40 -6.34 2.60
C ASP A 93 -3.33 -5.14 2.40
N ALA A 94 -2.81 -4.00 1.96
CA ALA A 94 -3.59 -2.79 1.67
C ALA A 94 -4.59 -3.04 0.54
N LEU A 95 -4.15 -3.70 -0.53
CA LEU A 95 -5.01 -4.02 -1.66
C LEU A 95 -6.12 -4.98 -1.23
N LYS A 96 -5.79 -6.03 -0.48
CA LYS A 96 -6.75 -6.97 0.11
C LYS A 96 -7.78 -6.26 0.98
N ALA A 97 -7.35 -5.38 1.88
CA ALA A 97 -8.23 -4.59 2.73
C ALA A 97 -9.15 -3.70 1.88
N SER A 98 -8.63 -3.04 0.84
CA SER A 98 -9.43 -2.18 -0.02
C SER A 98 -10.50 -2.95 -0.81
N PHE A 99 -10.21 -4.16 -1.30
CA PHE A 99 -11.21 -5.01 -1.94
C PHE A 99 -12.33 -5.42 -0.99
N ILE A 100 -11.99 -5.73 0.27
CA ILE A 100 -12.97 -6.06 1.31
C ILE A 100 -13.83 -4.82 1.64
N ALA A 101 -13.21 -3.65 1.80
CA ALA A 101 -13.90 -2.39 2.06
C ALA A 101 -14.85 -2.02 0.91
N LEU A 102 -14.39 -2.12 -0.35
CA LEU A 102 -15.19 -1.92 -1.55
C LEU A 102 -16.39 -2.87 -1.61
N SER A 103 -16.25 -4.10 -1.12
CA SER A 103 -17.36 -5.06 -1.06
C SER A 103 -18.42 -4.75 0.00
N THR A 104 -18.04 -3.96 1.01
CA THR A 104 -18.89 -3.62 2.17
C THR A 104 -19.59 -2.29 1.96
N ASP A 105 -18.84 -1.27 1.55
CA ASP A 105 -19.36 0.06 1.24
C ASP A 105 -18.69 0.60 -0.05
N PRO A 106 -19.21 0.22 -1.23
CA PRO A 106 -18.62 0.59 -2.52
C PRO A 106 -18.60 2.10 -2.79
N CYS A 107 -19.60 2.85 -2.30
CA CYS A 107 -19.71 4.27 -2.62
C CYS A 107 -18.67 5.09 -1.86
N MET A 108 -18.46 4.78 -0.58
CA MET A 108 -17.46 5.47 0.23
C MET A 108 -16.02 5.03 -0.09
N ASN A 109 -15.80 3.81 -0.56
CA ASN A 109 -14.45 3.25 -0.71
C ASN A 109 -13.92 3.15 -2.14
N SER A 110 -14.75 3.39 -3.17
CA SER A 110 -14.34 3.22 -4.58
C SER A 110 -13.21 4.13 -5.01
N GLU A 111 -13.25 5.42 -4.67
CA GLU A 111 -12.19 6.35 -5.04
C GLU A 111 -10.85 5.99 -4.38
N ARG A 112 -10.88 5.68 -3.07
CA ARG A 112 -9.71 5.22 -2.33
C ARG A 112 -9.14 3.93 -2.91
N HIS A 113 -10.00 2.98 -3.26
CA HIS A 113 -9.60 1.74 -3.91
C HIS A 113 -8.92 1.99 -5.26
N TYR A 114 -9.51 2.82 -6.13
CA TYR A 114 -8.93 3.11 -7.45
C TYR A 114 -7.57 3.82 -7.34
N LYS A 115 -7.45 4.81 -6.45
CA LYS A 115 -6.17 5.50 -6.19
C LYS A 115 -5.11 4.52 -5.67
N LEU A 116 -5.49 3.59 -4.79
CA LEU A 116 -4.58 2.57 -4.29
C LEU A 116 -4.11 1.63 -5.41
N VAL A 117 -5.02 1.14 -6.24
CA VAL A 117 -4.69 0.27 -7.39
C VAL A 117 -3.74 0.99 -8.36
N GLU A 118 -4.02 2.25 -8.69
CA GLU A 118 -3.15 3.06 -9.57
C GLU A 118 -1.75 3.27 -8.96
N SER A 119 -1.69 3.59 -7.66
CA SER A 119 -0.43 3.78 -6.94
C SER A 119 0.41 2.49 -6.92
N ILE A 120 -0.20 1.34 -6.66
CA ILE A 120 0.51 0.04 -6.65
C ILE A 120 0.96 -0.32 -8.07
N ASN A 121 0.15 -0.08 -9.11
CA ASN A 121 0.54 -0.32 -10.50
C ASN A 121 1.75 0.52 -10.91
N LYS A 122 1.74 1.82 -10.58
CA LYS A 122 2.88 2.70 -10.83
C LYS A 122 4.13 2.17 -10.11
N ARG A 123 3.98 1.75 -8.86
CA ARG A 123 5.10 1.23 -8.09
C ARG A 123 5.67 -0.06 -8.66
N ASN A 124 4.82 -0.96 -9.14
CA ASN A 124 5.25 -2.18 -9.83
C ASN A 124 6.07 -1.84 -11.09
N TYR A 125 5.64 -0.84 -11.86
CA TYR A 125 6.40 -0.36 -13.01
C TYR A 125 7.78 0.20 -12.62
N ASP A 126 7.86 1.05 -11.58
CA ASP A 126 9.13 1.58 -11.08
C ASP A 126 10.10 0.47 -10.65
N LEU A 127 9.58 -0.62 -10.07
CA LEU A 127 10.37 -1.77 -9.64
C LEU A 127 10.86 -2.63 -10.82
N GLN A 128 10.06 -2.77 -11.88
CA GLN A 128 10.51 -3.39 -13.13
C GLN A 128 11.59 -2.55 -13.83
N GLU A 129 11.46 -1.23 -13.82
CA GLU A 129 12.49 -0.34 -14.34
C GLU A 129 13.78 -0.43 -13.52
N LEU A 130 13.66 -0.51 -12.19
CA LEU A 130 14.81 -0.75 -11.30
C LEU A 130 15.51 -2.07 -11.63
N ARG A 131 14.77 -3.17 -11.85
CA ARG A 131 15.32 -4.46 -12.30
C ARG A 131 16.17 -4.29 -13.55
N ALA A 132 15.58 -3.69 -14.58
CA ALA A 132 16.25 -3.50 -15.87
C ALA A 132 17.51 -2.62 -15.73
N LYS A 133 17.49 -1.62 -14.84
CA LYS A 133 18.68 -0.79 -14.56
C LYS A 133 19.74 -1.55 -13.78
N LEU A 134 19.36 -2.43 -12.85
CA LEU A 134 20.29 -3.25 -12.06
C LEU A 134 21.01 -4.29 -12.92
N GLU A 135 20.30 -4.90 -13.86
CA GLU A 135 20.88 -5.81 -14.88
C GLU A 135 21.99 -5.14 -15.70
N ASN A 136 21.91 -3.81 -15.91
CA ASN A 136 22.85 -3.07 -16.75
C ASN A 136 23.96 -2.33 -15.99
N ASN A 137 23.69 -1.84 -14.77
CA ASN A 137 24.52 -0.82 -14.11
C ASN A 137 24.95 -1.15 -12.67
N GLY A 138 24.53 -2.29 -12.10
CA GLY A 138 25.03 -2.77 -10.80
C GLY A 138 24.79 -1.83 -9.59
N LEU A 139 25.75 -1.81 -8.65
CA LEU A 139 25.63 -1.24 -7.29
C LEU A 139 25.23 0.23 -7.22
N GLU A 140 25.75 1.06 -8.12
CA GLU A 140 25.49 2.49 -8.14
C GLU A 140 23.99 2.79 -8.34
N THR A 141 23.29 1.91 -9.05
CA THR A 141 21.83 1.99 -9.23
C THR A 141 21.09 1.72 -7.92
N VAL A 142 21.54 0.77 -7.09
CA VAL A 142 20.94 0.47 -5.78
C VAL A 142 21.04 1.68 -4.86
N LYS A 143 22.25 2.28 -4.78
CA LYS A 143 22.50 3.43 -3.91
C LYS A 143 21.68 4.64 -4.34
N ASN A 144 21.66 4.93 -5.64
CA ASN A 144 20.87 6.02 -6.19
C ASN A 144 19.37 5.81 -6.00
N TYR A 145 18.88 4.58 -6.16
CA TYR A 145 17.48 4.25 -5.91
C TYR A 145 17.08 4.48 -4.44
N LEU A 146 17.86 3.94 -3.49
CA LEU A 146 17.60 4.11 -2.06
C LEU A 146 17.64 5.59 -1.66
N TYR A 147 18.61 6.34 -2.21
CA TYR A 147 18.75 7.77 -1.97
C TYR A 147 17.56 8.58 -2.51
N GLU A 148 17.16 8.39 -3.77
CA GLU A 148 16.02 9.10 -4.36
C GLU A 148 14.70 8.74 -3.67
N ARG A 149 14.52 7.49 -3.27
CA ARG A 149 13.37 7.07 -2.46
C ARG A 149 13.33 7.81 -1.12
N GLY A 150 14.45 7.86 -0.41
CA GLY A 150 14.54 8.60 0.86
C GLY A 150 14.22 10.10 0.71
N LYS A 151 14.61 10.72 -0.42
CA LYS A 151 14.23 12.11 -0.74
C LYS A 151 12.72 12.27 -0.96
N ILE A 152 12.08 11.33 -1.66
CA ILE A 152 10.63 11.34 -1.89
C ILE A 152 9.88 11.21 -0.56
N GLU A 153 10.26 10.24 0.28
CA GLU A 153 9.68 10.04 1.61
C GLU A 153 9.89 11.27 2.49
N GLY A 154 11.09 11.86 2.51
CA GLY A 154 11.37 13.08 3.25
C GLY A 154 10.51 14.28 2.80
N LYS A 155 10.25 14.41 1.49
CA LYS A 155 9.36 15.45 0.96
C LYS A 155 7.91 15.24 1.38
N ALA A 156 7.41 14.00 1.30
CA ALA A 156 6.07 13.66 1.75
C ALA A 156 5.90 13.92 3.25
N MET A 157 6.89 13.58 4.07
CA MET A 157 6.90 13.88 5.50
C MET A 157 6.81 15.39 5.76
N LYS A 158 7.59 16.19 5.03
CA LYS A 158 7.54 17.64 5.11
C LYS A 158 6.16 18.19 4.77
N GLU A 159 5.51 17.67 3.73
CA GLU A 159 4.15 18.08 3.33
C GLU A 159 3.12 17.86 4.45
N ILE A 160 3.20 16.73 5.16
CA ILE A 160 2.33 16.46 6.32
C ILE A 160 2.62 17.46 7.44
N ILE A 161 3.90 17.69 7.76
CA ILE A 161 4.30 18.62 8.84
C ILE A 161 3.86 20.05 8.54
N ASP A 162 4.06 20.52 7.30
CA ASP A 162 3.66 21.87 6.89
C ASP A 162 2.13 22.03 6.92
N SER A 163 1.39 20.98 6.55
CA SER A 163 -0.07 20.95 6.66
C SER A 163 -0.57 20.98 8.10
N LEU A 164 0.09 20.25 9.02
CA LEU A 164 -0.21 20.31 10.46
C LEU A 164 0.02 21.72 11.03
N LYS A 165 1.12 22.38 10.64
CA LYS A 165 1.40 23.77 11.05
C LYS A 165 0.36 24.75 10.52
N ASN A 166 0.00 24.63 9.24
CA ASN A 166 -1.02 25.48 8.62
C ASN A 166 -2.39 25.28 9.29
N TYR A 167 -2.79 24.03 9.54
CA TYR A 167 -4.05 23.74 10.25
C TYR A 167 -4.06 24.38 11.64
N TYR A 168 -2.97 24.27 12.39
CA TYR A 168 -2.84 24.93 13.69
C TYR A 168 -2.94 26.46 13.58
N GLY A 169 -2.26 27.07 12.59
CA GLY A 169 -2.30 28.51 12.38
C GLY A 169 -3.71 29.07 12.14
N ILE A 170 -4.61 28.24 11.59
CA ILE A 170 -6.00 28.59 11.32
C ILE A 170 -6.91 28.27 12.51
N ASN A 171 -6.73 27.10 13.13
CA ASN A 171 -7.68 26.56 14.10
C ASN A 171 -7.24 26.73 15.57
N THR A 172 -6.00 27.18 15.80
CA THR A 172 -5.34 27.25 17.12
C THR A 172 -5.25 25.93 17.89
N LYS A 173 -5.52 24.82 17.19
CA LYS A 173 -5.39 23.44 17.65
C LYS A 173 -4.86 22.56 16.52
N TYR A 174 -4.15 21.49 16.85
CA TYR A 174 -3.85 20.43 15.90
C TYR A 174 -5.10 19.58 15.60
N PRO A 175 -5.18 18.94 14.43
CA PRO A 175 -6.32 18.08 14.09
C PRO A 175 -6.30 16.82 14.97
N GLU A 176 -7.46 16.19 15.15
CA GLU A 176 -7.54 14.92 15.87
C GLU A 176 -6.98 13.77 15.03
N THR A 177 -7.11 13.87 13.71
CA THR A 177 -6.65 12.87 12.74
C THR A 177 -5.98 13.51 11.52
N LEU A 178 -5.18 12.74 10.77
CA LEU A 178 -4.61 13.24 9.52
C LEU A 178 -5.64 13.36 8.39
N ASP A 179 -6.82 12.74 8.53
CA ASP A 179 -7.89 12.81 7.51
C ASP A 179 -8.50 14.22 7.41
N GLU A 180 -8.35 15.04 8.45
CA GLU A 180 -8.73 16.46 8.44
C GLU A 180 -7.78 17.32 7.61
N LEU A 181 -6.65 16.75 7.14
CA LEU A 181 -5.66 17.41 6.32
C LEU A 181 -5.78 16.95 4.86
N ASN A 182 -5.53 17.86 3.92
CA ASN A 182 -5.45 17.51 2.50
C ASN A 182 -4.07 16.92 2.13
N VAL A 183 -3.69 15.79 2.74
CA VAL A 183 -2.36 15.17 2.62
C VAL A 183 -2.39 13.69 2.19
N ASN A 184 -3.50 13.25 1.59
CA ASN A 184 -3.71 11.86 1.16
C ASN A 184 -2.57 11.33 0.26
N ASN A 185 -2.03 12.17 -0.63
CA ASN A 185 -0.93 11.76 -1.51
C ASN A 185 0.38 11.51 -0.73
N ALA A 186 0.67 12.36 0.27
CA ALA A 186 1.85 12.18 1.12
C ALA A 186 1.71 10.93 2.00
N ILE A 187 0.52 10.69 2.55
CA ILE A 187 0.19 9.48 3.32
C ILE A 187 0.34 8.22 2.45
N LEU A 188 -0.18 8.24 1.22
CA LEU A 188 -0.02 7.12 0.28
C LEU A 188 1.44 6.88 -0.08
N THR A 189 2.22 7.94 -0.28
CA THR A 189 3.65 7.86 -0.60
C THR A 189 4.45 7.24 0.54
N LEU A 190 4.14 7.62 1.77
CA LEU A 190 4.81 7.08 2.97
C LEU A 190 4.28 5.70 3.35
N GLY A 191 3.03 5.40 3.03
CA GLY A 191 2.29 4.22 3.45
C GLY A 191 1.62 4.45 4.81
N GLU A 192 0.29 4.37 4.84
CA GLU A 192 -0.52 4.55 6.06
C GLU A 192 -0.03 3.71 7.25
N SER A 193 0.35 2.45 7.01
CA SER A 193 0.81 1.54 8.06
C SER A 193 2.19 1.87 8.65
N ARG A 194 2.90 2.84 8.06
CA ARG A 194 4.20 3.34 8.54
C ARG A 194 4.06 4.65 9.30
N LEU A 195 2.86 5.21 9.36
CA LEU A 195 2.61 6.48 10.02
C LEU A 195 1.79 6.25 11.28
N ASP A 196 2.24 6.84 12.38
CA ASP A 196 1.49 6.92 13.63
C ASP A 196 1.38 8.39 14.00
N TYR A 197 0.18 8.95 13.87
CA TYR A 197 -0.12 10.30 14.28
C TYR A 197 -0.95 10.27 15.56
N LYS A 198 -0.53 11.06 16.55
CA LYS A 198 -1.26 11.25 17.79
C LYS A 198 -1.19 12.71 18.22
N MET A 199 -2.35 13.36 18.27
CA MET A 199 -2.50 14.59 19.03
C MET A 199 -2.37 14.26 20.52
N THR A 200 -1.38 14.85 21.19
CA THR A 200 -1.16 14.64 22.64
C THR A 200 -1.96 15.64 23.47
N ASN A 201 -2.15 16.86 22.95
CA ASN A 201 -3.15 17.83 23.38
C ASN A 201 -3.37 18.84 22.23
N GLU A 202 -4.25 19.82 22.40
CA GLU A 202 -4.55 20.81 21.34
C GLU A 202 -3.31 21.52 20.78
N LYS A 203 -2.23 21.65 21.56
CA LYS A 203 -1.00 22.37 21.19
C LYS A 203 0.19 21.48 20.88
N THR A 204 0.03 20.15 20.94
CA THR A 204 1.13 19.22 20.76
C THR A 204 0.71 17.97 19.99
N PHE A 205 1.60 17.48 19.15
CA PHE A 205 1.42 16.22 18.47
C PHE A 205 2.71 15.42 18.41
N VAL A 206 2.55 14.11 18.22
CA VAL A 206 3.62 13.19 17.83
C VAL A 206 3.23 12.57 16.50
N LEU A 207 4.13 12.66 15.53
CA LEU A 207 4.06 11.96 14.25
C LEU A 207 5.27 11.04 14.18
N LYS A 208 5.05 9.74 14.06
CA LYS A 208 6.10 8.77 13.82
C LYS A 208 6.01 8.26 12.40
N PHE A 209 7.17 8.01 11.83
CA PHE A 209 7.30 7.32 10.57
C PHE A 209 8.28 6.17 10.73
N ALA A 210 7.81 4.97 10.45
CA ALA A 210 8.65 3.78 10.47
C ALA A 210 9.77 3.94 9.44
N GLY A 211 11.00 3.77 9.91
CA GLY A 211 12.20 3.94 9.10
C GLY A 211 12.37 2.85 8.05
N GLU A 212 13.61 2.44 7.87
CA GLU A 212 14.08 1.44 6.92
C GLU A 212 13.74 0.00 7.30
N ASP A 213 13.37 -0.27 8.56
CA ASP A 213 12.78 -1.54 8.99
C ASP A 213 11.26 -1.61 8.75
N TYR A 214 10.66 -0.48 8.38
CA TYR A 214 9.25 -0.29 8.11
C TYR A 214 8.32 -0.62 9.30
N ALA A 215 8.85 -0.93 10.48
CA ALA A 215 8.06 -1.30 11.64
C ALA A 215 7.96 -0.10 12.59
N LEU A 216 6.73 0.22 13.00
CA LEU A 216 6.51 1.22 14.04
C LEU A 216 6.93 0.66 15.41
N GLY A 217 7.47 1.52 16.27
CA GLY A 217 7.90 1.17 17.62
C GLY A 217 9.31 0.58 17.70
N THR A 218 10.13 0.79 16.67
CA THR A 218 11.53 0.37 16.64
C THR A 218 12.47 1.56 16.82
N GLU A 219 13.78 1.28 16.93
CA GLU A 219 14.81 2.33 17.00
C GLU A 219 14.94 3.13 15.70
N ASP A 220 14.40 2.63 14.59
CA ASP A 220 14.51 3.27 13.29
C ASP A 220 13.39 4.29 13.01
N ASP A 221 12.38 4.34 13.88
CA ASP A 221 11.29 5.31 13.83
C ASP A 221 11.83 6.74 13.76
N LYS A 222 11.40 7.47 12.72
CA LYS A 222 11.59 8.92 12.62
C LYS A 222 10.45 9.59 13.38
N ILE A 223 10.78 10.11 14.57
CA ILE A 223 9.81 10.75 15.46
C ILE A 223 9.87 12.26 15.30
N TYR A 224 8.75 12.84 14.87
CA TYR A 224 8.53 14.28 14.82
C TYR A 224 7.57 14.66 15.94
N LYS A 225 8.04 15.55 16.83
CA LYS A 225 7.21 16.14 17.88
C LYS A 225 6.99 17.60 17.53
N GLY A 226 5.72 18.00 17.43
CA GLY A 226 5.35 19.40 17.32
C GLY A 226 4.87 19.90 18.67
N THR A 227 5.44 21.01 19.12
CA THR A 227 4.95 21.79 20.26
C THR A 227 4.83 23.21 19.76
N ASN A 228 3.70 23.89 20.03
CA ASN A 228 3.58 25.30 19.70
C ASN A 228 4.32 26.24 20.69
N ASP A 229 5.48 25.80 21.20
CA ASP A 229 6.34 26.60 22.09
C ASP A 229 7.50 27.28 21.33
N LEU A 230 7.47 27.28 19.99
CA LEU A 230 8.46 27.98 19.16
C LEU A 230 7.79 28.71 17.98
N ILE A 231 7.24 29.89 18.28
CA ILE A 231 7.37 31.06 17.40
C ILE A 231 8.49 31.92 17.99
N GLN A 232 9.73 31.62 17.62
CA GLN A 232 10.81 32.60 17.42
C GLN A 232 11.62 32.18 16.20
#